data_AF-A0A8T4CH51-F1
#
_entry.id   AF-A0A8T4CH51-F1
#
_cell.length_a   1.000
_cell.length_b   1.000
_cell.length_c   1.000
_cell.angle_alpha   90.00
_cell.angle_beta   90.00
_cell.angle_gamma   90.00
#
_symmetry.space_group_name_H-M   'P 1'
#
loop_
_entity.id
_entity.type
_entity.pdbx_description
1 polymer ?
#
loop_
_entity_poly.entity_id
_entity_poly.type
_entity_poly.pdbx_seq_one_letter_code
_entity_poly.pdbx_strand_id
1 'polypeptide(L)'
;MIEIPDPGSITAVADWVELTISVWNSSLSKPAVASAIEGNTGKEPSESFIASVWRELERRQRLYSRSFFSVEDRLIEPENDHKPLEYLACLLLSLYGGQGRAHRPAKLFERLTSEAISCYLSGQAVVFGWPFDPDDGPDEEEEPQIKRKIRRVAETLGERFREAPRATFKD
;
A
#
# COMPACT_ATOMS: atom_id res chain seq x y z
N MET A 1 -3.13 -1.21 11.48
CA MET A 1 -1.69 -1.53 11.43
C MET A 1 -1.37 -1.83 9.96
N ILE A 2 -0.28 -1.30 9.43
CA ILE A 2 0.15 -1.58 8.04
C ILE A 2 0.51 -3.07 7.97
N GLU A 3 -0.09 -3.83 7.07
CA GLU A 3 0.20 -5.25 6.89
C GLU A 3 1.59 -5.47 6.28
N ILE A 4 2.25 -6.57 6.64
CA ILE A 4 3.55 -6.96 6.07
C ILE A 4 3.28 -7.96 4.93
N PRO A 5 3.43 -7.58 3.64
CA PRO A 5 3.02 -8.44 2.53
C PRO A 5 3.88 -9.71 2.40
N ASP A 6 5.17 -9.61 2.70
CA ASP A 6 6.11 -10.73 2.73
C ASP A 6 6.94 -10.69 4.03
N PRO A 7 6.41 -11.21 5.14
CA PRO A 7 7.09 -11.19 6.43
C PRO A 7 8.32 -12.12 6.48
N GLY A 8 8.53 -12.97 5.46
CA GLY A 8 9.71 -13.81 5.32
C GLY A 8 10.88 -13.12 4.61
N SER A 9 10.65 -11.93 4.04
CA SER A 9 11.66 -11.18 3.30
C SER A 9 12.29 -10.10 4.15
N ILE A 10 13.62 -10.14 4.27
CA ILE A 10 14.42 -9.13 5.00
C ILE A 10 14.14 -7.72 4.45
N THR A 11 14.08 -7.60 3.11
CA THR A 11 13.87 -6.29 2.46
C THR A 11 12.44 -5.80 2.67
N ALA A 12 11.43 -6.67 2.56
CA ALA A 12 10.05 -6.26 2.77
C ALA A 12 9.78 -5.86 4.23
N VAL A 13 10.36 -6.58 5.20
CA VAL A 13 10.28 -6.19 6.61
C VAL A 13 11.00 -4.85 6.84
N ALA A 14 12.17 -4.63 6.25
CA ALA A 14 12.88 -3.35 6.35
C ALA A 14 12.05 -2.19 5.75
N ASP A 15 11.45 -2.38 4.57
CA ASP A 15 10.56 -1.39 3.93
C ASP A 15 9.34 -1.08 4.82
N TRP A 16 8.77 -2.12 5.44
CA TRP A 16 7.64 -1.99 6.36
C TRP A 16 8.02 -1.21 7.63
N VAL A 17 9.20 -1.48 8.20
CA VAL A 17 9.71 -0.74 9.35
C VAL A 17 9.89 0.73 9.00
N GLU A 18 10.55 1.03 7.88
CA GLU A 18 10.77 2.40 7.41
C GLU A 18 9.46 3.15 7.15
N LEU A 19 8.46 2.49 6.55
CA LEU A 19 7.15 3.09 6.33
C LEU A 19 6.42 3.34 7.65
N THR A 20 6.45 2.37 8.55
CA THR A 20 5.81 2.40 9.87
C THR A 20 6.29 3.59 10.71
N ILE A 21 7.61 3.70 10.90
CA ILE A 21 8.21 4.80 11.69
C ILE A 21 7.97 6.15 11.01
N SER A 22 7.86 6.18 9.68
CA SER A 22 7.62 7.41 8.93
C SER A 22 6.18 7.90 9.06
N VAL A 23 5.21 6.98 9.03
CA VAL A 23 3.77 7.30 9.08
C VAL A 23 3.32 7.66 10.50
N TRP A 24 3.77 6.91 11.51
CA TRP A 24 3.34 7.14 12.91
C TRP A 24 4.28 8.03 13.71
N ASN A 25 5.43 8.40 13.15
CA ASN A 25 6.47 9.19 13.80
C ASN A 25 6.85 8.64 15.19
N SER A 26 6.89 7.32 15.30
CA SER A 26 7.12 6.58 16.55
C SER A 26 8.26 5.58 16.36
N SER A 27 9.09 5.42 17.39
CA SER A 27 10.18 4.45 17.36
C SER A 27 9.69 2.99 17.37
N LEU A 28 10.43 2.09 16.72
CA LEU A 28 10.20 0.64 16.77
C LEU A 28 11.37 -0.11 17.38
N SER A 29 11.08 -1.04 18.30
CA SER A 29 12.08 -1.89 18.94
C SER A 29 12.19 -3.26 18.26
N LYS A 30 13.33 -3.94 18.43
CA LYS A 30 13.51 -5.34 17.97
C LYS A 30 12.35 -6.27 18.38
N PRO A 31 11.90 -6.27 19.67
CA PRO A 31 10.74 -7.07 20.08
C PRO A 31 9.43 -6.66 19.40
N ALA A 32 9.21 -5.36 19.15
CA ALA A 32 8.00 -4.90 18.46
C ALA A 32 7.95 -5.41 17.01
N VAL A 33 9.09 -5.39 16.31
CA VAL A 33 9.21 -5.96 14.96
C VAL A 33 9.00 -7.47 14.97
N ALA A 34 9.61 -8.18 15.92
CA ALA A 34 9.43 -9.63 16.07
C ALA A 34 7.96 -10.01 16.32
N SER A 35 7.29 -9.30 17.21
CA SER A 35 5.87 -9.48 17.52
C SER A 35 4.97 -9.18 16.31
N ALA A 36 5.30 -8.15 15.51
CA ALA A 36 4.56 -7.87 14.28
C ALA A 36 4.69 -9.00 13.24
N ILE A 37 5.90 -9.55 13.06
CA ILE A 37 6.13 -10.68 12.16
C ILE A 37 5.40 -11.93 12.64
N GLU A 38 5.46 -12.24 13.95
CA GLU A 38 4.73 -13.34 14.55
C GLU A 38 3.22 -13.19 14.34
N GLY A 39 2.68 -11.99 14.52
CA GLY A 39 1.27 -11.70 14.27
C GLY A 39 0.83 -11.94 12.82
N ASN A 40 1.72 -11.77 11.83
CA ASN A 40 1.42 -11.99 10.42
C ASN A 40 1.66 -13.44 9.95
N THR A 41 2.65 -14.13 10.54
CA THR A 41 3.06 -15.49 10.12
C THR A 41 2.52 -16.61 11.01
N GLY A 42 2.04 -16.26 12.21
CA GLY A 42 1.71 -17.21 13.28
C GLY A 42 2.93 -17.90 13.91
N LYS A 43 4.16 -17.42 13.62
CA LYS A 43 5.40 -18.03 14.10
C LYS A 43 6.39 -16.96 14.54
N GLU A 44 7.02 -17.17 15.69
CA GLU A 44 8.09 -16.30 16.14
C GLU A 44 9.26 -16.31 15.14
N PRO A 45 9.72 -15.15 14.66
CA PRO A 45 10.88 -15.09 13.76
C PRO A 45 12.17 -15.44 14.50
N SER A 46 13.13 -16.03 13.80
CA SER A 46 14.43 -16.31 14.41
C SER A 46 15.20 -15.02 14.74
N GLU A 47 16.00 -15.04 15.80
CA GLU A 47 16.90 -13.92 16.12
C GLU A 47 17.84 -13.57 14.97
N SER A 48 18.31 -14.57 14.22
CA SER A 48 19.16 -14.38 13.06
C SER A 48 18.46 -13.62 11.92
N PHE A 49 17.14 -13.82 11.76
CA PHE A 49 16.34 -13.08 10.80
C PHE A 49 16.19 -11.62 11.23
N ILE A 50 15.82 -11.37 12.49
CA ILE A 50 15.73 -10.00 13.05
C ILE A 50 17.07 -9.26 12.96
N ALA A 51 18.17 -9.93 13.29
CA ALA A 51 19.51 -9.36 13.15
C ALA A 51 19.89 -9.06 11.68
N SER A 52 19.33 -9.79 10.72
CA SER A 52 19.52 -9.50 9.29
C SER A 52 18.70 -8.30 8.84
N VAL A 53 17.47 -8.13 9.34
CA VAL A 53 16.66 -6.92 9.14
C VAL A 53 17.36 -5.69 9.70
N TRP A 54 17.91 -5.75 10.92
CA TRP A 54 18.66 -4.63 11.50
C TRP A 54 19.88 -4.25 10.67
N ARG A 55 20.67 -5.24 10.22
CA ARG A 55 21.83 -4.99 9.36
C ARG A 55 21.44 -4.35 8.03
N GLU A 56 20.30 -4.74 7.47
CA GLU A 56 19.78 -4.12 6.24
C GLU A 56 19.39 -2.65 6.48
N LEU A 57 18.72 -2.34 7.60
CA LEU A 57 18.37 -0.96 7.96
C LEU A 57 19.61 -0.11 8.24
N GLU A 58 20.62 -0.63 8.95
CA GLU A 58 21.91 0.05 9.14
C GLU A 58 22.64 0.28 7.82
N ARG A 59 22.54 -0.66 6.87
CA ARG A 59 23.08 -0.49 5.52
C ARG A 59 22.36 0.65 4.80
N ARG A 60 21.02 0.70 4.87
CA ARG A 60 20.20 1.72 4.20
C ARG A 60 20.38 3.12 4.80
N GLN A 61 20.46 3.25 6.12
CA GLN A 61 20.79 4.51 6.79
C GLN A 61 22.07 5.15 6.21
N ARG A 62 23.08 4.34 5.89
CA ARG A 62 24.36 4.79 5.32
C ARG A 62 24.29 5.18 3.84
N LEU A 63 23.21 4.83 3.12
CA LEU A 63 23.04 5.21 1.71
C LEU A 63 22.54 6.66 1.54
N TYR A 64 21.92 7.21 2.58
CA TYR A 64 21.37 8.56 2.55
C TYR A 64 22.36 9.56 3.15
N SER A 65 22.59 10.67 2.46
CA SER A 65 23.38 11.79 3.01
C SER A 65 22.69 12.46 4.20
N ARG A 66 21.36 12.39 4.23
CA ARG A 66 20.50 12.75 5.37
C ARG A 66 19.51 11.60 5.56
N SER A 67 19.71 10.81 6.61
CA SER A 67 18.82 9.68 6.88
C SER A 67 17.44 10.13 7.34
N PHE A 68 16.41 9.33 7.05
CA PHE A 68 15.05 9.56 7.55
C PHE A 68 14.80 8.89 8.91
N PHE A 69 15.73 8.03 9.32
CA PHE A 69 15.69 7.26 10.56
C PHE A 69 17.10 6.99 11.09
N SER A 70 17.21 6.72 12.39
CA SER A 70 18.42 6.21 13.03
C SER A 70 18.19 4.77 13.48
N VAL A 71 19.22 3.95 13.37
CA VAL A 71 19.26 2.60 13.90
C VAL A 71 20.22 2.59 15.07
N GLU A 72 19.66 2.37 16.25
CA GLU A 72 20.39 2.02 17.47
C GLU A 72 20.23 0.52 17.74
N ASP A 73 21.09 -0.05 18.60
CA ASP A 73 21.22 -1.50 18.81
C ASP A 73 19.86 -2.22 18.94
N ARG A 74 18.89 -1.63 19.64
CA ARG A 74 17.57 -2.27 19.85
C ARG A 74 16.39 -1.45 19.35
N LEU A 75 16.62 -0.27 18.81
CA LEU A 75 15.60 0.73 18.56
C LEU A 75 15.85 1.40 17.22
N ILE A 76 14.78 1.71 16.51
CA ILE A 76 14.81 2.49 15.28
C ILE A 76 13.96 3.72 15.53
N GLU A 77 14.54 4.89 15.36
CA GLU A 77 13.89 6.17 15.63
C GLU A 77 13.74 6.98 14.34
N PRO A 78 12.63 7.73 14.18
CA PRO A 78 12.52 8.69 13.09
C PRO A 78 13.41 9.92 13.35
N GLU A 79 14.24 10.34 12.38
CA GLU A 79 15.13 11.50 12.55
C GLU A 79 14.60 12.82 11.95
N ASN A 80 13.64 12.76 11.02
CA ASN A 80 13.09 13.96 10.39
C ASN A 80 11.57 13.94 10.46
N ASP A 81 10.91 14.99 10.95
CA ASP A 81 9.44 15.02 10.97
C ASP A 81 8.82 15.03 9.58
N HIS A 82 9.53 15.55 8.58
CA HIS A 82 9.05 15.64 7.20
C HIS A 82 9.83 14.73 6.26
N LYS A 83 9.15 13.70 5.75
CA LYS A 83 9.68 12.75 4.76
C LYS A 83 9.10 13.13 3.39
N PRO A 84 9.91 13.21 2.32
CA PRO A 84 9.39 13.49 0.98
C PRO A 84 8.31 12.47 0.59
N LEU A 85 7.25 12.93 -0.09
CA LEU A 85 6.16 12.05 -0.53
C LEU A 85 6.69 10.94 -1.45
N GLU A 86 7.69 11.26 -2.25
CA GLU A 86 8.36 10.34 -3.18
C GLU A 86 9.02 9.18 -2.44
N TYR A 87 9.61 9.44 -1.28
CA TYR A 87 10.22 8.40 -0.45
C TYR A 87 9.15 7.45 0.09
N LEU A 88 8.05 7.98 0.62
CA LEU A 88 6.93 7.18 1.10
C LEU A 88 6.27 6.38 -0.04
N ALA A 89 6.14 6.99 -1.22
CA ALA A 89 5.63 6.33 -2.41
C ALA A 89 6.52 5.17 -2.84
N CYS A 90 7.86 5.33 -2.79
CA CYS A 90 8.81 4.25 -3.07
C CYS A 90 8.67 3.09 -2.08
N LEU A 91 8.51 3.37 -0.78
CA LEU A 91 8.28 2.32 0.23
C LEU A 91 6.96 1.59 0.01
N LEU A 92 5.88 2.32 -0.27
CA LEU A 92 4.58 1.74 -0.63
C LEU A 92 4.67 0.89 -1.90
N LEU A 93 5.40 1.35 -2.92
CA LEU A 93 5.64 0.58 -4.14
C LEU A 93 6.57 -0.61 -3.92
N SER A 94 7.48 -0.57 -2.93
CA SER A 94 8.33 -1.73 -2.63
C SER A 94 7.52 -2.83 -1.94
N LEU A 95 6.63 -2.44 -1.02
CA LEU A 95 5.77 -3.36 -0.28
C LEU A 95 4.61 -3.90 -1.12
N TYR A 96 3.94 -3.01 -1.86
CA TYR A 96 2.68 -3.30 -2.55
C TYR A 96 2.78 -3.17 -4.06
N GLY A 97 3.93 -2.73 -4.59
CA GLY A 97 4.20 -2.73 -6.03
C GLY A 97 4.63 -4.11 -6.51
N GLY A 98 4.15 -4.47 -7.69
CA GLY A 98 3.88 -5.85 -8.08
C GLY A 98 5.08 -6.81 -8.09
N GLN A 99 4.91 -7.95 -7.40
CA GLN A 99 5.63 -9.19 -7.64
C GLN A 99 4.76 -10.08 -8.56
N GLY A 100 5.18 -10.31 -9.80
CA GLY A 100 4.54 -11.28 -10.72
C GLY A 100 3.57 -10.69 -11.77
N ARG A 101 3.39 -11.43 -12.87
CA ARG A 101 2.76 -10.99 -14.15
C ARG A 101 1.42 -10.27 -13.93
N ALA A 102 1.35 -9.05 -14.48
CA ALA A 102 0.14 -8.24 -14.69
C ALA A 102 -0.43 -7.42 -13.51
N HIS A 103 0.38 -7.04 -12.52
CA HIS A 103 -0.03 -5.95 -11.60
C HIS A 103 0.42 -4.58 -12.11
N ARG A 104 -0.57 -3.73 -12.37
CA ARG A 104 -0.39 -2.44 -13.02
C ARG A 104 -0.16 -1.38 -11.94
N PRO A 105 1.03 -0.75 -11.84
CA PRO A 105 1.26 0.36 -10.91
C PRO A 105 0.24 1.50 -11.07
N ALA A 106 -0.39 1.61 -12.25
CA ALA A 106 -1.57 2.43 -12.48
C ALA A 106 -2.67 2.24 -11.42
N LYS A 107 -2.90 1.02 -10.92
CA LYS A 107 -3.90 0.76 -9.88
C LYS A 107 -3.58 1.37 -8.53
N LEU A 108 -2.32 1.25 -8.08
CA LEU A 108 -1.93 1.84 -6.81
C LEU A 108 -2.09 3.36 -6.89
N PHE A 109 -1.68 3.94 -8.02
CA PHE A 109 -1.91 5.35 -8.31
C PHE A 109 -3.41 5.70 -8.33
N GLU A 110 -4.25 4.90 -8.98
CA GLU A 110 -5.71 5.11 -9.01
C GLU A 110 -6.33 5.03 -7.61
N ARG A 111 -5.94 4.04 -6.79
CA ARG A 111 -6.41 3.91 -5.39
C ARG A 111 -5.98 5.09 -4.54
N LEU A 112 -4.71 5.49 -4.62
CA LEU A 112 -4.18 6.65 -3.89
C LEU A 112 -4.87 7.95 -4.32
N THR A 113 -5.08 8.14 -5.62
CA THR A 113 -5.76 9.32 -6.17
C THR A 113 -7.24 9.34 -5.75
N SER A 114 -7.90 8.20 -5.78
CA SER A 114 -9.28 8.04 -5.31
C SER A 114 -9.43 8.42 -3.84
N GLU A 115 -8.52 7.94 -2.99
CA GLU A 115 -8.52 8.27 -1.56
C GLU A 115 -8.26 9.77 -1.35
N ALA A 116 -7.25 10.32 -2.01
CA ALA A 116 -6.92 11.74 -1.92
C ALA A 116 -8.10 12.65 -2.34
N ILE A 117 -8.79 12.32 -3.44
CA ILE A 117 -9.97 13.05 -3.90
C ILE A 117 -11.13 12.92 -2.91
N SER A 118 -11.35 11.71 -2.36
CA SER A 118 -12.39 11.45 -1.37
C SER A 118 -12.19 12.32 -0.13
N CYS A 119 -10.97 12.38 0.39
CA CYS A 119 -10.61 13.24 1.52
C CYS A 119 -10.77 14.73 1.18
N TYR A 120 -10.27 15.17 0.02
CA TYR A 120 -10.29 16.59 -0.38
C TYR A 120 -11.71 17.13 -0.54
N LEU A 121 -12.60 16.35 -1.15
CA LEU A 121 -13.99 16.74 -1.38
C LEU A 121 -14.93 16.35 -0.23
N SER A 122 -14.42 15.66 0.81
CA SER A 122 -15.23 15.06 1.88
C SER A 122 -16.37 14.19 1.33
N GLY A 123 -16.08 13.42 0.29
CA GLY A 123 -17.05 12.64 -0.49
C GLY A 123 -16.59 11.21 -0.76
N GLN A 124 -17.30 10.51 -1.63
CA GLN A 124 -16.92 9.17 -2.11
C GLN A 124 -16.39 9.26 -3.54
N ALA A 125 -15.13 8.85 -3.75
CA ALA A 125 -14.61 8.63 -5.10
C ALA A 125 -14.92 7.22 -5.60
N VAL A 126 -15.14 7.10 -6.91
CA VAL A 126 -15.40 5.83 -7.59
C VAL A 126 -14.38 5.67 -8.72
N VAL A 127 -13.59 4.60 -8.66
CA VAL A 127 -12.58 4.28 -9.68
C VAL A 127 -13.19 3.41 -10.79
N PHE A 128 -13.10 3.91 -12.01
CA PHE A 128 -13.57 3.24 -13.24
C PHE A 128 -12.43 2.60 -14.08
N GLY A 129 -11.16 2.62 -13.61
CA GLY A 129 -9.97 2.16 -14.34
C GLY A 129 -9.81 0.63 -14.54
N TRP A 130 -8.80 0.24 -15.34
CA TRP A 130 -8.51 -1.15 -15.82
C TRP A 130 -7.06 -1.58 -15.45
N PRO A 131 -6.78 -2.86 -15.03
CA PRO A 131 -7.60 -4.06 -15.13
C PRO A 131 -8.22 -4.45 -13.79
N PHE A 132 -8.88 -5.58 -13.81
CA PHE A 132 -9.58 -6.25 -12.72
C PHE A 132 -8.77 -6.51 -11.45
N ASP A 133 -9.39 -6.33 -10.27
CA ASP A 133 -8.86 -6.75 -8.97
C ASP A 133 -9.31 -8.20 -8.72
N PRO A 134 -8.41 -9.18 -8.56
CA PRO A 134 -8.80 -10.59 -8.50
C PRO A 134 -9.79 -10.94 -7.37
N ASP A 135 -9.90 -10.08 -6.34
CA ASP A 135 -10.88 -10.22 -5.25
C ASP A 135 -12.32 -9.87 -5.64
N ASP A 136 -12.55 -9.27 -6.82
CA ASP A 136 -13.89 -8.88 -7.30
C ASP A 136 -14.66 -10.04 -8.01
N GLY A 137 -14.12 -11.28 -7.99
CA GLY A 137 -14.70 -12.50 -8.58
C GLY A 137 -14.17 -12.92 -9.97
N PRO A 138 -14.29 -14.19 -10.38
CA PRO A 138 -13.64 -14.69 -11.61
C PRO A 138 -14.17 -14.04 -12.90
N ASP A 139 -13.23 -13.82 -13.82
CA ASP A 139 -13.36 -13.22 -15.15
C ASP A 139 -14.33 -13.95 -16.08
N GLU A 140 -15.64 -13.70 -15.99
CA GLU A 140 -16.55 -14.13 -17.07
C GLU A 140 -17.34 -13.02 -17.76
N GLU A 141 -17.55 -11.84 -17.18
CA GLU A 141 -18.16 -10.72 -17.92
C GLU A 141 -17.67 -9.34 -17.40
N GLU A 142 -16.92 -8.60 -18.21
CA GLU A 142 -16.36 -7.27 -17.89
C GLU A 142 -17.42 -6.16 -17.86
N GLU A 143 -18.41 -6.27 -18.75
CA GLU A 143 -19.51 -5.31 -18.93
C GLU A 143 -20.45 -5.15 -17.70
N PRO A 144 -20.84 -6.20 -16.95
CA PRO A 144 -21.72 -6.05 -15.80
C PRO A 144 -21.12 -5.29 -14.62
N GLN A 145 -19.79 -5.27 -14.44
CA GLN A 145 -19.18 -4.59 -13.29
C GLN A 145 -19.14 -3.05 -13.46
N ILE A 146 -18.75 -2.56 -14.63
CA ILE A 146 -18.81 -1.13 -14.95
C ILE A 146 -20.26 -0.65 -14.90
N LYS A 147 -21.20 -1.43 -15.45
CA LYS A 147 -22.65 -1.15 -15.35
C LYS A 147 -23.13 -1.08 -13.90
N ARG A 148 -22.66 -1.96 -13.00
CA ARG A 148 -22.96 -1.90 -11.55
C ARG A 148 -22.42 -0.63 -10.91
N LYS A 149 -21.17 -0.24 -11.18
CA LYS A 149 -20.58 1.00 -10.66
C LYS A 149 -21.35 2.23 -11.14
N ILE A 150 -21.69 2.29 -12.44
CA ILE A 150 -22.52 3.36 -13.01
C ILE A 150 -23.88 3.42 -12.32
N ARG A 151 -24.56 2.27 -12.14
CA ARG A 151 -25.86 2.21 -11.46
C ARG A 151 -25.78 2.73 -10.03
N ARG A 152 -24.76 2.30 -9.27
CA ARG A 152 -24.54 2.77 -7.89
C ARG A 152 -24.35 4.28 -7.82
N VAL A 153 -23.56 4.86 -8.73
CA VAL A 153 -23.34 6.32 -8.78
C VAL A 153 -24.65 7.04 -9.12
N ALA A 154 -25.37 6.57 -10.14
CA ALA A 154 -26.66 7.15 -10.55
C ALA A 154 -27.70 7.12 -9.41
N GLU A 155 -27.80 5.99 -8.69
CA GLU A 155 -28.67 5.85 -7.51
C GLU A 155 -28.27 6.83 -6.39
N THR A 156 -26.97 6.95 -6.12
CA THR A 156 -26.43 7.82 -5.06
C THR A 156 -26.68 9.30 -5.36
N LEU A 157 -26.53 9.72 -6.62
CA LEU A 157 -26.77 11.10 -7.05
C LEU A 157 -28.26 11.42 -7.25
N GLY A 158 -29.14 10.42 -7.17
CA GLY A 158 -30.56 10.57 -7.52
C GLY A 158 -30.77 10.88 -9.01
N GLU A 159 -29.74 10.70 -9.84
CA GLU A 159 -29.80 10.98 -11.26
C GLU A 159 -30.33 9.76 -12.00
N ARG A 160 -31.48 9.93 -12.66
CA ARG A 160 -31.96 8.96 -13.65
C ARG A 160 -31.48 9.42 -15.02
N PHE A 161 -30.92 8.49 -15.78
CA PHE A 161 -30.66 8.72 -17.20
C PHE A 161 -31.93 9.24 -17.87
N ARG A 162 -31.85 10.44 -18.48
CA ARG A 162 -32.97 11.02 -19.24
C ARG A 162 -33.33 10.15 -20.46
N GLU A 163 -32.35 9.42 -20.99
CA GLU A 163 -32.48 8.40 -22.05
C GLU A 163 -31.52 7.24 -21.76
N ALA A 164 -31.93 6.00 -22.07
CA ALA A 164 -31.07 4.82 -21.88
C ALA A 164 -29.75 4.97 -22.67
N PRO A 165 -28.59 4.53 -22.10
CA PRO A 165 -27.32 4.54 -22.82
C PRO A 165 -27.44 3.75 -24.12
N ARG A 166 -27.02 4.36 -25.25
CA ARG A 166 -27.02 3.66 -26.54
C ARG A 166 -25.99 2.52 -26.49
N ALA A 167 -26.37 1.35 -27.02
CA ALA A 167 -25.51 0.18 -27.14
C ALA A 167 -24.41 0.40 -28.18
N THR A 168 -23.44 1.25 -27.87
CA THR A 168 -22.22 1.42 -28.65
C THR A 168 -21.06 1.73 -27.71
N PHE A 169 -20.59 0.72 -26.98
CA PHE A 169 -19.17 0.57 -26.68
C PHE A 169 -18.77 -0.77 -27.28
N LYS A 170 -17.89 -0.70 -28.28
CA LYS A 170 -17.49 -1.82 -29.14
C LYS A 170 -16.63 -2.80 -28.37
N ASP A 171 -16.82 -4.07 -28.74
CA ASP A 171 -15.84 -5.18 -28.72
C ASP A 171 -14.37 -4.75 -28.78
#